data_AF-A0A0Q6NP54-F1
#
_entry.id   AF-A0A0Q6NP54-F1
#
_cell.length_a   1.000
_cell.length_b   1.000
_cell.length_c   1.000
_cell.angle_alpha   90.00
_cell.angle_beta   90.00
_cell.angle_gamma   90.00
#
_symmetry.space_group_name_H-M   'P 1'
#
loop_
_entity.id
_entity.type
_entity.pdbx_description
1 polymer ?
#
loop_
_entity_poly.entity_id
_entity_poly.type
_entity_poly.pdbx_seq_one_letter_code
_entity_poly.pdbx_strand_id
1 'polypeptide(L)'
;MDTAVQVRRPWNKGLIVGQKRPLLPRQVWSIRVRLEMSASARDLALFNLAIDSKLRASDLVRLKVEDICSGRLVRDRGVVIQKKTVAPSNSRSRR
;
A
#
# COMPACT_ATOMS: atom_id res chain seq x y z
N MET A 1 -26.69 -17.66 17.94
CA MET A 1 -25.99 -16.54 18.59
C MET A 1 -25.24 -15.81 17.48
N ASP A 2 -25.95 -14.93 16.79
CA ASP A 2 -25.46 -14.31 15.56
C ASP A 2 -24.43 -13.24 15.90
N THR A 3 -23.16 -13.51 15.60
CA THR A 3 -22.08 -12.53 15.75
C THR A 3 -22.27 -11.45 14.69
N ALA A 4 -22.94 -10.35 15.06
CA ALA A 4 -23.08 -9.19 14.20
C ALA A 4 -21.70 -8.66 13.80
N VAL A 5 -21.30 -8.91 12.55
CA VAL A 5 -20.08 -8.32 11.97
C VAL A 5 -20.27 -6.81 11.93
N GLN A 6 -19.64 -6.09 12.86
CA GLN A 6 -19.59 -4.63 12.81
C GLN A 6 -18.86 -4.21 11.53
N VAL A 7 -19.63 -3.84 10.50
CA VAL A 7 -19.08 -3.27 9.27
C VAL A 7 -18.53 -1.89 9.62
N ARG A 8 -17.22 -1.80 9.87
CA ARG A 8 -16.51 -0.53 10.07
C ARG A 8 -16.69 0.33 8.83
N ARG A 9 -17.53 1.36 8.94
CA ARG A 9 -17.70 2.35 7.86
C ARG A 9 -16.41 3.17 7.76
N PRO A 10 -15.85 3.36 6.55
CA PRO A 10 -14.70 4.23 6.36
C PRO A 10 -15.00 5.66 6.84
N TRP A 11 -14.05 6.30 7.51
CA TRP A 11 -14.18 7.67 8.03
C TRP A 11 -14.50 8.72 6.94
N ASN A 12 -14.20 8.39 5.68
CA ASN A 12 -14.40 9.24 4.52
C ASN A 12 -15.57 8.84 3.64
N LYS A 13 -16.46 7.93 4.08
CA LYS A 13 -17.59 7.49 3.25
C LYS A 13 -18.51 8.68 2.93
N GLY A 14 -18.70 8.96 1.65
CA GLY A 14 -19.51 10.09 1.16
C GLY A 14 -18.78 11.43 1.09
N LEU A 15 -17.50 11.48 1.46
CA LEU A 15 -16.67 12.68 1.35
C LEU A 15 -15.76 12.60 0.12
N ILE A 16 -15.74 13.66 -0.70
CA ILE A 16 -14.74 13.83 -1.75
C ILE A 16 -13.43 14.26 -1.08
N VAL A 17 -12.58 13.29 -0.78
CA VAL A 17 -11.22 13.57 -0.29
C VAL A 17 -10.39 13.96 -1.49
N GLY A 18 -10.04 15.25 -1.59
CA GLY A 18 -9.16 15.77 -2.63
C GLY A 18 -7.75 15.16 -2.57
N GLN A 19 -6.88 15.64 -3.44
CA GLN A 19 -5.49 15.21 -3.47
C GLN A 19 -4.81 15.44 -2.12
N LYS A 20 -4.29 14.37 -1.51
CA LYS A 20 -3.45 14.50 -0.31
C LYS A 20 -2.08 15.03 -0.70
N ARG A 21 -1.50 15.87 0.17
CA ARG A 21 -0.13 16.35 0.00
C ARG A 21 0.84 15.17 0.04
N PRO A 22 1.89 15.16 -0.80
CA PRO A 22 2.92 14.14 -0.73
C PRO A 22 3.67 14.22 0.61
N LEU A 23 4.27 13.09 1.02
CA LEU A 23 5.12 13.05 2.20
C LEU A 23 6.40 13.85 1.95
N LEU A 24 6.78 14.66 2.93
CA LEU A 24 8.05 15.39 2.92
C LEU A 24 9.20 14.43 3.30
N PRO A 25 10.43 14.65 2.81
CA PRO A 25 11.60 13.82 3.17
C PRO A 25 11.80 13.68 4.68
N ARG A 26 11.62 14.78 5.45
CA ARG A 26 11.68 14.77 6.92
C ARG A 26 10.62 13.85 7.55
N GLN A 27 9.42 13.81 6.97
CA GLN A 27 8.34 12.93 7.45
C GLN A 27 8.69 11.47 7.16
N VAL A 28 9.19 11.17 5.96
CA VAL A 28 9.66 9.83 5.59
C VAL A 28 10.73 9.35 6.57
N TRP A 29 11.73 10.19 6.86
CA TRP A 29 12.77 9.89 7.84
C TRP A 29 12.19 9.62 9.23
N SER A 30 11.31 10.50 9.73
CA SER A 30 10.69 10.30 11.05
C SER A 30 9.86 9.03 11.16
N ILE A 31 9.23 8.58 10.07
CA ILE A 31 8.48 7.32 10.04
C ILE A 31 9.46 6.15 10.09
N ARG A 32 10.51 6.17 9.26
CA ARG A 32 11.55 5.14 9.24
C ARG A 32 12.18 4.92 10.61
N VAL A 33 12.63 6.00 11.27
CA VAL A 33 13.26 5.94 12.60
C VAL A 33 12.31 5.34 13.64
N ARG A 34 11.02 5.72 13.63
CA ARG A 34 10.05 5.14 14.56
C ARG A 34 9.84 3.64 14.34
N LEU A 35 9.83 3.19 13.08
CA LEU A 35 9.72 1.77 12.76
C LEU A 35 10.97 0.99 13.20
N GLU A 36 12.16 1.54 12.99
CA GLU A 36 13.43 0.99 13.47
C GLU A 36 13.46 0.87 15.00
N MET A 37 13.08 1.94 15.72
CA MET A 37 13.00 1.94 17.19
C MET A 37 11.98 0.93 17.73
N SER A 38 10.90 0.66 16.99
CA SER A 38 9.90 -0.34 17.37
C SER A 38 10.31 -1.78 17.05
N ALA A 39 11.48 -1.98 16.44
CA ALA A 39 11.94 -3.27 15.92
C ALA A 39 10.92 -3.98 14.98
N SER A 40 10.04 -3.22 14.33
CA SER A 40 9.05 -3.77 13.38
C SER A 40 9.69 -4.01 12.02
N ALA A 41 10.42 -5.13 11.89
CA ALA A 41 11.14 -5.49 10.68
C ALA A 41 10.21 -5.58 9.45
N ARG A 42 9.00 -6.14 9.63
CA ARG A 42 8.00 -6.26 8.55
C ARG A 42 7.53 -4.90 8.05
N ASP A 43 7.14 -4.01 8.97
CA ASP A 43 6.58 -2.71 8.57
C ASP A 43 7.67 -1.79 8.02
N LEU A 44 8.88 -1.86 8.55
CA LEU A 44 10.05 -1.15 8.02
C LEU A 44 10.36 -1.60 6.58
N ALA A 45 10.37 -2.92 6.32
CA ALA A 45 10.60 -3.46 4.99
C ALA A 45 9.49 -3.04 4.01
N LEU A 46 8.22 -3.14 4.42
CA LEU A 46 7.09 -2.69 3.59
C LEU A 46 7.14 -1.19 3.32
N PHE A 47 7.49 -0.38 4.31
CA PHE A 47 7.60 1.07 4.16
C PHE A 47 8.68 1.45 3.15
N ASN A 48 9.88 0.88 3.29
CA ASN A 48 10.99 1.12 2.35
C ASN A 48 10.62 0.64 0.94
N LEU A 49 10.10 -0.58 0.82
CA LEU A 49 9.69 -1.13 -0.46
C LEU A 49 8.58 -0.31 -1.13
N ALA A 50 7.63 0.26 -0.38
CA ALA A 50 6.58 1.12 -0.92
C ALA A 50 7.14 2.40 -1.57
N ILE A 51 8.16 3.00 -0.95
CA ILE A 51 8.82 4.20 -1.46
C ILE A 51 9.62 3.88 -2.72
N ASP A 52 10.35 2.78 -2.72
CA ASP A 52 11.24 2.40 -3.83
C ASP A 52 10.48 1.91 -5.06
N SER A 53 9.41 1.13 -4.86
CA SER A 53 8.66 0.47 -5.95
C SER A 53 7.41 1.21 -6.41
N LYS A 54 6.90 2.16 -5.61
CA LYS A 54 5.61 2.85 -5.85
C LYS A 54 4.41 1.92 -6.03
N LEU A 55 4.46 0.72 -5.45
CA LEU A 55 3.34 -0.22 -5.50
C LEU A 55 2.13 0.30 -4.71
N ARG A 56 0.93 -0.09 -5.15
CA ARG A 56 -0.29 0.14 -4.36
C ARG A 56 -0.21 -0.68 -3.08
N ALA A 57 -0.69 -0.11 -1.97
CA ALA A 57 -0.68 -0.79 -0.68
C ALA A 57 -1.33 -2.19 -0.78
N SER A 58 -2.44 -2.34 -1.49
CA SER A 58 -3.11 -3.65 -1.68
C SER A 58 -2.28 -4.68 -2.45
N ASP A 59 -1.44 -4.25 -3.38
CA ASP A 59 -0.58 -5.14 -4.15
C ASP A 59 0.70 -5.46 -3.35
N LEU A 60 1.27 -4.43 -2.70
CA LEU A 60 2.43 -4.54 -1.83
C LEU A 60 2.21 -5.53 -0.68
N VAL A 61 1.08 -5.44 0.04
CA VAL A 61 0.79 -6.35 1.16
C VAL A 61 0.49 -7.78 0.71
N ARG A 62 0.26 -8.01 -0.59
CA ARG A 62 0.03 -9.33 -1.19
C ARG A 62 1.28 -9.92 -1.85
N LEU A 63 2.38 -9.18 -1.87
CA LEU A 63 3.65 -9.62 -2.43
C LEU A 63 4.17 -10.84 -1.68
N LYS A 64 4.66 -11.83 -2.42
CA LYS A 64 5.21 -13.07 -1.89
C LYS A 64 6.72 -13.13 -2.08
N VAL A 65 7.38 -14.00 -1.33
CA VAL A 65 8.82 -14.25 -1.46
C VAL A 65 9.17 -14.74 -2.87
N GLU A 66 8.33 -15.58 -3.49
CA GLU A 66 8.53 -16.07 -4.86
C GLU A 66 8.50 -14.98 -5.94
N ASP A 67 7.91 -13.81 -5.65
CA ASP A 67 7.86 -12.67 -6.56
C ASP A 67 9.21 -11.93 -6.65
N ILE A 68 10.04 -12.04 -5.60
CA ILE A 68 11.29 -11.28 -5.44
C ILE A 68 12.54 -12.16 -5.25
N CYS A 69 12.37 -13.45 -4.99
CA CYS A 69 13.45 -14.40 -4.79
C CYS A 69 13.35 -15.58 -5.76
N SER A 70 14.50 -16.16 -6.08
CA SER A 70 14.62 -17.45 -6.77
C SER A 70 15.50 -18.35 -5.92
N GLY A 71 14.91 -19.36 -5.29
CA GLY A 71 15.61 -20.20 -4.32
C GLY A 71 16.09 -19.38 -3.11
N ARG A 72 17.41 -19.34 -2.87
CA ARG A 72 18.04 -18.55 -1.79
C ARG A 72 18.56 -17.19 -2.24
N LEU A 73 18.38 -16.82 -3.52
CA LEU A 73 18.90 -15.58 -4.08
C LEU A 73 17.77 -14.55 -4.27
N VAL A 74 18.01 -13.32 -3.82
CA VAL A 74 17.13 -12.17 -4.11
C VAL A 74 17.39 -11.70 -5.53
N ARG A 75 16.32 -11.51 -6.33
CA ARG A 75 16.44 -11.01 -7.70
C ARG A 75 16.80 -9.53 -7.68
N ASP A 76 17.64 -9.11 -8.62
CA ASP A 76 17.95 -7.69 -8.85
C ASP A 76 16.69 -6.90 -9.26
N ARG A 77 15.73 -7.56 -9.92
CA ARG A 77 14.46 -6.97 -10.36
C ARG A 77 13.29 -7.88 -10.05
N GLY A 78 12.24 -7.30 -9.48
CA GLY A 78 10.92 -7.90 -9.34
C GLY A 78 9.92 -7.26 -10.32
N VAL A 79 8.98 -8.05 -10.84
CA VAL A 79 7.90 -7.57 -11.70
C VAL A 79 6.57 -7.90 -11.03
N VAL A 80 5.73 -6.89 -10.81
CA VAL A 80 4.43 -7.05 -10.15
C VAL A 80 3.34 -6.47 -11.04
N ILE A 81 2.33 -7.29 -11.34
CA ILE A 81 1.13 -6.84 -12.05
C ILE A 81 0.14 -6.28 -11.03
N GLN A 82 -0.16 -4.98 -11.12
CA GLN A 82 -1.08 -4.30 -10.21
C GLN A 82 -2.53 -4.69 -10.51
N LYS A 83 -3.26 -5.15 -9.48
CA LYS A 83 -4.61 -5.72 -9.66
C LYS A 83 -5.72 -4.67 -9.80
N LYS A 84 -5.48 -3.44 -9.32
CA LYS A 84 -6.49 -2.36 -9.36
C LYS A 84 -6.45 -1.61 -10.69
N THR A 85 -6.79 -2.32 -11.76
CA THR A 85 -7.19 -1.72 -13.03
C THR A 85 -8.16 -2.66 -13.73
N VAL A 86 -9.43 -2.58 -13.33
CA VAL A 86 -10.56 -3.03 -14.14
C VAL A 86 -11.48 -1.82 -14.34
N ALA A 87 -11.53 -1.38 -15.59
CA ALA A 87 -12.37 -0.35 -16.21
C ALA A 87 -12.11 1.15 -15.89
N PRO A 88 -12.14 2.02 -16.92
CA PRO A 88 -12.21 3.47 -16.72
C PRO A 88 -13.57 3.81 -16.11
N SER A 89 -13.58 4.70 -15.11
CA SER A 89 -14.82 5.29 -14.62
C SER A 89 -15.41 6.17 -15.72
N ASN A 90 -16.38 5.63 -16.48
CA ASN A 90 -17.17 6.39 -17.43
C ASN A 90 -18.05 7.39 -16.66
N SER A 91 -17.53 8.57 -16.36
CA SER A 91 -18.33 9.69 -15.90
C SER A 91 -19.06 10.30 -17.10
N ARG A 92 -20.07 9.59 -17.61
CA ARG A 92 -21.09 10.20 -18.49
C ARG A 92 -21.95 11.11 -17.61
N SER A 93 -21.55 12.38 -17.56
CA SER A 93 -22.43 13.46 -17.15
C SER A 93 -23.57 13.52 -18.19
N ARG A 94 -24.75 13.04 -17.82
CA ARG A 94 -25.99 13.36 -18.55
C ARG A 94 -26.28 14.82 -18.26
N ARG A 95 -26.14 15.66 -19.29
CA ARG A 95 -26.90 16.91 -19.38
C ARG A 95 -28.35 16.58 -19.74
#